data_AF-A0A7W0TF93-F1
#
_entry.id   AF-A0A7W0TF93-F1
#
_cell.length_a   1.000
_cell.length_b   1.000
_cell.length_c   1.000
_cell.angle_alpha   90.00
_cell.angle_beta   90.00
_cell.angle_gamma   90.00
#
_symmetry.space_group_name_H-M   'P 1'
#
loop_
_entity.id
_entity.type
_entity.pdbx_description
1 polymer ?
#
loop_
_entity_poly.entity_id
_entity_poly.type
_entity_poly.pdbx_seq_one_letter_code
_entity_poly.pdbx_strand_id
1 'polypeptide(L)' 'MTPSLRPIKRHRQRCREVRADMSDYLDGELDPSAAAAVERHARWCPNCRRMLSNLSRTLGGLRALRDQPTPADSPSSET' A
#
# COMPACT_ATOMS: atom_id res chain seq x y z
N MET A 1 38.04 7.45 12.95
CA MET A 1 36.80 8.24 13.11
C MET A 1 35.64 7.40 12.58
N THR A 2 34.83 6.80 13.46
CA THR A 2 33.67 5.98 13.04
C THR A 2 32.49 6.90 12.71
N PRO A 3 31.92 6.87 11.50
CA PRO A 3 30.76 7.70 11.18
C PRO A 3 29.55 7.28 12.04
N SER A 4 28.83 8.25 12.58
CA SER A 4 27.63 8.00 13.39
C SER A 4 26.51 7.41 12.53
N LEU A 5 26.28 6.11 12.63
CA LEU A 5 25.27 5.35 11.86
C LEU A 5 23.83 5.49 12.39
N ARG A 6 23.63 6.28 13.44
CA ARG A 6 22.34 6.45 14.14
C ARG A 6 21.19 6.96 13.23
N PRO A 7 21.35 7.99 12.39
CA PRO A 7 20.26 8.48 11.54
C PRO A 7 19.82 7.46 10.49
N ILE A 8 20.77 6.73 9.90
CA ILE A 8 20.50 5.71 8.88
C ILE A 8 19.71 4.54 9.48
N LYS A 9 20.08 4.07 10.68
CA LYS A 9 19.35 3.00 11.39
C LYS A 9 17.91 3.42 11.71
N ARG A 10 17.70 4.65 12.20
CA ARG A 10 16.36 5.17 12.51
C ARG A 10 15.46 5.27 11.27
N HIS A 11 16.00 5.76 10.15
CA HIS A 11 15.25 5.77 8.89
C HIS A 11 14.84 4.36 8.47
N ARG A 12 15.77 3.39 8.48
CA ARG A 12 15.46 1.99 8.14
C ARG A 12 14.39 1.38 9.04
N GLN A 13 14.40 1.70 10.33
CA GLN A 13 13.37 1.26 11.25
C GLN A 13 12.00 1.85 10.91
N ARG A 14 11.91 3.16 10.67
CA ARG A 14 10.66 3.80 10.23
C ARG A 14 10.14 3.24 8.91
N CYS A 15 11.04 2.93 7.96
CA CYS A 15 10.62 2.25 6.73
C CYS A 15 10.02 0.87 7.00
N ARG A 16 10.54 0.13 7.98
CA ARG A 16 10.00 -1.19 8.33
C ARG A 16 8.62 -1.08 8.98
N GLU A 17 8.46 -0.18 9.93
CA GLU A 17 7.19 0.10 10.60
C GLU A 17 6.13 0.49 9.57
N VAL A 18 6.41 1.52 8.77
CA VAL A 18 5.48 2.00 7.75
C VAL A 18 5.12 0.93 6.72
N ARG A 19 6.05 0.04 6.36
CA ARG A 19 5.78 -1.06 5.42
C ARG A 19 4.92 -2.16 6.02
N ALA A 20 5.04 -2.41 7.32
CA ALA A 20 4.17 -3.36 8.01
C ALA A 20 2.73 -2.86 8.03
N ASP A 21 2.55 -1.56 8.23
CA ASP A 21 1.22 -0.93 8.32
C ASP A 21 0.55 -0.67 6.95
N MET A 22 1.23 -0.94 5.82
CA MET A 22 0.69 -0.58 4.48
C MET A 22 -0.56 -1.37 4.10
N SER A 23 -0.67 -2.63 4.49
CA SER A 23 -1.85 -3.45 4.16
C SER A 23 -3.08 -2.91 4.88
N ASP A 24 -3.00 -2.82 6.22
CA ASP A 24 -4.05 -2.26 7.07
C ASP A 24 -4.43 -0.83 6.65
N TYR A 25 -3.45 -0.02 6.22
CA TYR A 25 -3.72 1.31 5.65
C TYR A 25 -4.58 1.25 4.38
N LEU A 26 -4.29 0.33 3.46
CA LEU A 26 -5.02 0.19 2.20
C LEU A 26 -6.40 -0.43 2.37
N ASP A 27 -6.56 -1.24 3.41
CA ASP A 27 -7.83 -1.85 3.80
C ASP A 27 -8.69 -0.90 4.66
N GLY A 28 -8.11 0.19 5.17
CA GLY A 28 -8.80 1.21 5.94
C GLY A 28 -8.99 0.84 7.42
N GLU A 29 -8.17 -0.08 7.94
CA GLU A 29 -8.25 -0.62 9.29
C GLU A 29 -7.34 0.09 10.29
N LEU A 30 -6.45 0.98 9.82
CA LEU A 30 -5.60 1.79 10.69
C LEU A 30 -6.37 2.91 11.39
N ASP A 31 -5.95 3.21 12.62
CA ASP A 31 -6.37 4.42 13.31
C ASP A 31 -5.86 5.69 12.59
N PRO A 32 -6.52 6.85 12.75
CA PRO A 32 -6.13 8.09 12.07
C PRO A 32 -4.67 8.52 12.30
N SER A 33 -4.12 8.28 13.49
CA SER A 33 -2.74 8.58 13.84
C SER A 33 -1.75 7.69 13.08
N ALA A 34 -2.01 6.38 13.03
CA ALA A 34 -1.20 5.42 12.29
C ALA A 34 -1.26 5.69 10.77
N ALA A 35 -2.46 5.94 10.22
CA ALA A 35 -2.62 6.32 8.81
C ALA A 35 -1.81 7.58 8.48
N ALA A 36 -1.89 8.63 9.32
CA ALA A 36 -1.09 9.84 9.15
C ALA A 36 0.43 9.58 9.27
N ALA A 37 0.87 8.58 10.02
CA ALA A 37 2.28 8.20 10.08
C ALA A 37 2.77 7.57 8.77
N VAL A 38 1.98 6.68 8.17
CA VAL A 38 2.23 6.09 6.85
C VAL A 38 2.32 7.18 5.78
N GLU A 39 1.32 8.05 5.71
CA GLU A 39 1.28 9.16 4.75
C GLU A 39 2.46 10.11 4.88
N ARG A 40 2.74 10.56 6.12
CA ARG A 40 3.87 11.46 6.39
C ARG A 40 5.16 10.82 5.95
N HIS A 41 5.38 9.53 6.23
CA HIS A 41 6.61 8.86 5.85
C HIS A 41 6.74 8.67 4.33
N ALA A 42 5.67 8.19 3.68
CA ALA A 42 5.64 8.01 2.24
C ALA A 42 5.86 9.34 1.48
N ARG A 43 5.46 10.48 2.06
CA ARG A 43 5.70 11.80 1.46
C ARG A 43 7.19 12.12 1.27
N TRP A 44 8.07 11.73 2.20
CA TRP A 44 9.51 12.03 2.13
C TRP A 44 10.37 10.85 1.69
N CYS A 45 9.93 9.61 1.89
CA CYS A 45 10.68 8.42 1.51
C CYS A 45 10.22 7.87 0.15
N PRO A 46 11.01 8.04 -0.94
CA PRO A 46 10.60 7.62 -2.27
C PRO A 46 10.40 6.10 -2.39
N ASN A 47 11.13 5.31 -1.60
CA ASN A 47 10.99 3.86 -1.58
C ASN A 47 9.64 3.42 -1.01
N CYS A 48 9.24 4.00 0.13
CA CYS A 48 7.95 3.70 0.75
C CYS A 48 6.79 4.22 -0.10
N ARG A 49 6.93 5.40 -0.73
CA ARG A 49 5.94 5.90 -1.70
C ARG A 49 5.72 4.94 -2.86
N ARG A 50 6.80 4.45 -3.47
CA ARG A 50 6.73 3.52 -4.61
C ARG A 50 6.07 2.21 -4.19
N MET A 51 6.44 1.67 -3.03
CA MET A 51 5.86 0.43 -2.53
C MET A 51 4.36 0.56 -2.28
N LEU A 52 3.92 1.63 -1.59
CA LEU A 52 2.51 1.88 -1.33
C LEU A 52 1.71 2.06 -2.65
N SER A 53 2.28 2.78 -3.62
CA SER A 53 1.66 2.97 -4.94
C SER A 53 1.52 1.65 -5.70
N ASN A 54 2.53 0.77 -5.61
CA ASN A 54 2.49 -0.53 -6.27
C ASN A 54 1.42 -1.44 -5.66
N LEU A 55 1.36 -1.54 -4.32
CA LEU A 55 0.32 -2.32 -3.64
C LEU A 55 -1.08 -1.81 -4.00
N SER A 56 -1.30 -0.50 -3.95
CA SER A 56 -2.58 0.12 -4.31
C SER A 56 -3.01 -0.24 -5.74
N ARG A 57 -2.08 -0.22 -6.71
CA ARG A 57 -2.37 -0.63 -8.11
C ARG A 57 -2.71 -2.11 -8.21
N THR A 58 -1.96 -2.97 -7.51
CA THR A 58 -2.24 -4.41 -7.48
C THR A 58 -3.64 -4.69 -6.93
N LEU A 59 -4.01 -4.08 -5.80
CA LEU A 59 -5.35 -4.21 -5.23
C LEU A 59 -6.43 -3.66 -6.18
N GLY A 60 -6.19 -2.52 -6.82
CA GLY A 60 -7.10 -1.96 -7.82
C GLY A 60 -7.35 -2.92 -8.98
N GLY A 61 -6.30 -3.55 -9.50
CA GLY A 61 -6.41 -4.56 -10.56
C GLY A 61 -7.19 -5.80 -10.13
N LEU A 62 -6.94 -6.31 -8.90
CA LEU A 62 -7.68 -7.46 -8.36
C LEU A 62 -9.16 -7.15 -8.15
N ARG A 63 -9.49 -5.95 -7.63
CA ARG A 63 -10.88 -5.49 -7.47
C ARG A 63 -11.57 -5.38 -8.83
N ALA A 64 -10.90 -4.81 -9.82
CA ALA A 64 -11.43 -4.70 -11.18
C ALA A 64 -11.71 -6.06 -11.84
N LEU A 65 -10.87 -7.07 -11.59
CA LEU A 65 -11.10 -8.43 -12.09
C LEU A 65 -12.30 -9.10 -11.42
N ARG A 66 -12.48 -8.89 -10.12
CA ARG A 66 -13.62 -9.44 -9.36
C ARG A 66 -14.96 -8.86 -9.84
N ASP A 67 -14.98 -7.58 -10.19
CA ASP A 67 -16.20 -6.88 -10.60
C ASP A 67 -16.54 -7.09 -12.09
N GLN A 68 -15.74 -7.87 -12.83
CA GLN A 68 -16.09 -8.25 -14.20
C GLN A 68 -17.27 -9.23 -14.18
N PRO A 69 -18.32 -9.00 -14.99
CA PRO A 69 -19.39 -9.97 -15.14
C PRO A 69 -18.82 -11.28 -15.70
N THR A 70 -19.18 -12.40 -15.07
CA THR A 70 -18.77 -13.69 -15.61
C THR A 70 -19.56 -13.95 -16.89
N PRO A 71 -19.00 -14.69 -17.88
CA PRO A 71 -19.75 -15.05 -19.08
C PRO A 71 -21.06 -15.81 -18.80
N ALA A 72 -21.23 -16.37 -17.60
CA ALA A 72 -22.46 -17.00 -17.15
C ALA A 72 -23.57 -16.00 -16.75
N ASP A 73 -23.22 -14.75 -16.43
CA ASP A 73 -24.16 -13.65 -16.14
C ASP A 73 -24.66 -12.94 -17.41
N SER A 74 -24.12 -13.29 -18.59
CA SER A 74 -24.65 -12.81 -19.86
C SER A 74 -25.88 -13.65 -20.22
N PRO A 75 -27.10 -13.08 -20.30
CA PRO A 75 -28.21 -13.82 -20.88
C PRO A 75 -27.78 -14.18 -22.29
N SER A 76 -27.66 -15.47 -22.55
CA SER A 76 -27.39 -15.99 -23.89
C SER A 76 -28.37 -15.29 -24.82
N SER A 77 -27.85 -14.58 -25.82
CA SER A 77 -28.66 -14.06 -26.91
C SER A 77 -29.32 -15.25 -27.60
N GLU A 78 -30.51 -15.61 -27.14
CA GLU A 78 -31.44 -16.46 -27.85
C GLU A 78 -32.18 -15.55 -28.83
N THR A 79 -31.73 -15.55 -30.09
CA THR A 79 -32.50 -15.39 -31.34
C THR A 79 -31.58 -15.66 -32.52
#